data_AF-D8WWG9-F1
#
_entry.id   AF-D8WWG9-F1
#
_cell.length_a   1.000
_cell.length_b   1.000
_cell.length_c   1.000
_cell.angle_alpha   90.00
_cell.angle_beta   90.00
_cell.angle_gamma   90.00
#
_symmetry.space_group_name_H-M   'P 1'
#
loop_
_entity.id
_entity.type
_entity.pdbx_description
1 polymer ?
#
loop_
_entity_poly.entity_id
_entity_poly.type
_entity_poly.pdbx_seq_one_letter_code
_entity_poly.pdbx_strand_id
1 'polypeptide(L)'
;MTEKDFPGMPTDNEGRFYYLLDKLVRREGIGDVLANGIHSAAQEIGNGAEAYAHNNIKKHEQVPIKLGMLNPQYFLMFSTGEKGNITQIEGQFPQNAFANIEDREAFVSDWVQVPDEKFKKYFLDWNPRGENSFPYYPTPEIASELVDWMERMHYIDDSVGVCTGLSAFPLKPPYHINNYPKIISHATGINFDKDKLWQAATRNRILLRAFNVRRGLRRKDERPPEDHWKNRFPELEKKLLDTYYKFKGWNSDGIPTKETLQELGLDYVVRDFEQRGILQNE
;
A
#
# COMPACT_ATOMS: atom_id res chain seq x y z
N MET A 1 -17.60 -6.01 -27.36
CA MET A 1 -17.16 -7.36 -27.77
C MET A 1 -18.36 -8.14 -28.28
N THR A 2 -18.16 -9.03 -29.25
CA THR A 2 -19.17 -9.89 -29.88
C THR A 2 -18.63 -11.31 -30.06
N GLU A 3 -19.48 -12.28 -30.43
CA GLU A 3 -19.05 -13.66 -30.69
C GLU A 3 -17.94 -13.77 -31.77
N LYS A 4 -17.88 -12.80 -32.69
CA LYS A 4 -16.84 -12.75 -33.74
C LYS A 4 -15.43 -12.55 -33.18
N ASP A 5 -15.33 -11.95 -31.99
CA ASP A 5 -14.05 -11.72 -31.31
C ASP A 5 -13.49 -13.01 -30.68
N PHE A 6 -14.30 -14.08 -30.63
CA PHE A 6 -13.99 -15.35 -29.95
C PHE A 6 -14.20 -16.57 -30.87
N PRO A 7 -13.49 -16.66 -32.01
CA PRO A 7 -13.70 -17.73 -32.99
C PRO A 7 -13.37 -19.11 -32.41
N GLY A 8 -14.35 -20.02 -32.44
CA GLY A 8 -14.18 -21.39 -31.94
C GLY A 8 -14.18 -21.51 -30.42
N MET A 9 -14.63 -20.47 -29.69
CA MET A 9 -14.74 -20.52 -28.24
C MET A 9 -15.76 -21.59 -27.79
N PRO A 10 -15.41 -22.44 -26.81
CA PRO A 10 -16.33 -23.44 -26.26
C PRO A 10 -17.62 -22.84 -25.69
N THR A 11 -18.66 -23.66 -25.63
CA THR A 11 -19.96 -23.24 -25.08
C THR A 11 -20.01 -23.34 -23.55
N ASP A 12 -19.26 -24.26 -22.96
CA ASP A 12 -19.21 -24.47 -21.52
C ASP A 12 -18.29 -23.46 -20.81
N ASN A 13 -18.58 -23.20 -19.54
CA ASN A 13 -17.88 -22.15 -18.78
C ASN A 13 -16.39 -22.46 -18.61
N GLU A 14 -16.02 -23.68 -18.26
CA GLU A 14 -14.64 -24.07 -18.00
C GLU A 14 -13.79 -24.00 -19.28
N GLY A 15 -14.30 -24.53 -20.38
CA GLY A 15 -13.67 -24.47 -21.70
C GLY A 15 -13.43 -23.04 -22.18
N ARG A 16 -14.33 -22.09 -21.88
CA ARG A 16 -14.12 -20.66 -22.19
C ARG A 16 -12.90 -20.08 -21.47
N PHE A 17 -12.67 -20.44 -20.21
CA PHE A 17 -11.49 -19.97 -19.46
C PHE A 17 -10.20 -20.51 -20.08
N TYR A 18 -10.12 -21.81 -20.38
CA TYR A 18 -8.93 -22.39 -21.02
C TYR A 18 -8.69 -21.82 -22.42
N TYR A 19 -9.76 -21.64 -23.20
CA TYR A 19 -9.68 -20.99 -24.51
C TYR A 19 -9.09 -19.58 -24.40
N LEU A 20 -9.60 -18.75 -23.48
CA LEU A 20 -9.09 -17.38 -23.30
C LEU A 20 -7.68 -17.35 -22.76
N LEU A 21 -7.31 -18.28 -21.87
CA LEU A 21 -5.94 -18.42 -21.39
C LEU A 21 -4.97 -18.65 -22.55
N ASP A 22 -5.28 -19.60 -23.45
CA ASP A 22 -4.46 -19.89 -24.62
C ASP A 22 -4.34 -18.67 -25.55
N LYS A 23 -5.45 -17.96 -25.82
CA LYS A 23 -5.43 -16.76 -26.65
C LYS A 23 -4.60 -15.64 -26.03
N LEU A 24 -4.73 -15.43 -24.72
CA LEU A 24 -4.00 -14.41 -23.97
C LEU A 24 -2.50 -14.68 -23.97
N VAL A 25 -2.06 -15.89 -23.60
CA VAL A 25 -0.62 -16.21 -23.51
C VAL A 25 0.07 -16.21 -24.88
N ARG A 26 -0.67 -16.46 -25.96
CA ARG A 26 -0.16 -16.45 -27.34
C ARG A 26 -0.36 -15.11 -28.05
N ARG A 27 -1.05 -14.14 -27.44
CA ARG A 27 -1.44 -12.87 -28.05
C ARG A 27 -2.16 -13.05 -29.40
N GLU A 28 -3.15 -13.95 -29.43
CA GLU A 28 -3.90 -14.27 -30.63
C GLU A 28 -5.31 -13.64 -30.62
N GLY A 29 -5.64 -12.88 -31.67
CA GLY A 29 -6.95 -12.22 -31.79
C GLY A 29 -7.22 -11.32 -30.59
N ILE A 30 -8.34 -11.53 -29.91
CA ILE A 30 -8.67 -10.75 -28.71
C ILE A 30 -7.66 -10.93 -27.56
N GLY A 31 -6.89 -12.02 -27.57
CA GLY A 31 -5.84 -12.27 -26.58
C GLY A 31 -4.72 -11.23 -26.61
N ASP A 32 -4.42 -10.62 -27.76
CA ASP A 32 -3.38 -9.58 -27.84
C ASP A 32 -3.78 -8.31 -27.07
N VAL A 33 -5.07 -7.96 -27.15
CA VAL A 33 -5.67 -6.84 -26.40
C VAL A 33 -5.69 -7.15 -24.90
N LEU A 34 -6.21 -8.33 -24.53
CA LEU A 34 -6.37 -8.73 -23.12
C LEU A 34 -5.02 -8.95 -22.41
N ALA A 35 -3.98 -9.34 -23.14
CA ALA A 35 -2.63 -9.55 -22.58
C ALA A 35 -1.95 -8.25 -22.09
N ASN A 36 -2.54 -7.08 -22.37
CA ASN A 36 -2.04 -5.78 -21.89
C ASN A 36 -2.60 -5.38 -20.51
N GLY A 37 -3.41 -6.24 -19.88
CA GLY A 37 -4.06 -5.97 -18.58
C GLY A 37 -5.37 -5.20 -18.74
N ILE A 38 -6.25 -5.24 -17.74
CA ILE A 38 -7.64 -4.81 -17.90
C ILE A 38 -7.76 -3.30 -18.15
N HIS A 39 -6.85 -2.50 -17.58
CA HIS A 39 -6.85 -1.04 -17.79
C HIS A 39 -6.63 -0.67 -19.26
N SER A 40 -5.56 -1.21 -19.86
CA SER A 40 -5.22 -0.93 -21.26
C SER A 40 -6.19 -1.62 -22.22
N ALA A 41 -6.58 -2.86 -21.94
CA ALA A 41 -7.56 -3.58 -22.75
C ALA A 41 -8.90 -2.84 -22.82
N ALA A 42 -9.39 -2.30 -21.69
CA ALA A 42 -10.63 -1.53 -21.68
C ALA A 42 -10.56 -0.24 -22.51
N GLN A 43 -9.43 0.48 -22.45
CA GLN A 43 -9.21 1.68 -23.27
C GLN A 43 -9.16 1.36 -24.77
N GLU A 44 -8.55 0.23 -25.13
CA GLU A 44 -8.43 -0.20 -26.52
C GLU A 44 -9.76 -0.70 -27.09
N ILE A 45 -10.50 -1.49 -26.31
CA ILE A 45 -11.84 -1.96 -26.69
C ILE A 45 -12.82 -0.80 -26.80
N GLY A 46 -12.69 0.20 -25.92
CA GLY A 46 -13.61 1.33 -25.84
C GLY A 46 -15.05 0.89 -25.62
N ASN A 47 -16.00 1.64 -26.19
CA ASN A 47 -17.43 1.33 -26.15
C ASN A 47 -17.98 1.11 -24.72
N GLY A 48 -17.42 1.81 -23.73
CA GLY A 48 -17.82 1.71 -22.33
C GLY A 48 -17.18 0.55 -21.56
N ALA A 49 -16.21 -0.17 -22.14
CA ALA A 49 -15.46 -1.23 -21.45
C ALA A 49 -14.73 -0.70 -20.20
N GLU A 50 -14.40 0.59 -20.14
CA GLU A 50 -13.76 1.24 -19.00
C GLU A 50 -14.60 1.13 -17.72
N ALA A 51 -15.93 1.08 -17.83
CA ALA A 51 -16.82 0.87 -16.68
C ALA A 51 -16.65 -0.52 -16.03
N TYR A 52 -16.11 -1.50 -16.77
CA TYR A 52 -15.84 -2.85 -16.31
C TYR A 52 -14.40 -3.02 -15.79
N ALA A 53 -13.50 -2.07 -16.04
CA ALA A 53 -12.15 -2.02 -15.48
C ALA A 53 -12.13 -1.41 -14.06
N HIS A 54 -13.10 -1.79 -13.23
CA HIS A 54 -13.47 -1.11 -11.98
C HIS A 54 -12.67 -1.54 -10.74
N ASN A 55 -11.60 -2.32 -10.87
CA ASN A 55 -10.81 -2.81 -9.72
C ASN A 55 -9.32 -2.52 -9.84
N ASN A 56 -8.95 -1.37 -10.41
CA ASN A 56 -7.56 -0.97 -10.60
C ASN A 56 -7.15 0.18 -9.67
N ILE A 57 -5.89 0.19 -9.24
CA ILE A 57 -5.19 1.35 -8.69
C ILE A 57 -3.90 1.52 -9.47
N LYS A 58 -3.58 2.76 -9.90
CA LYS A 58 -2.37 3.04 -10.71
C LYS A 58 -2.22 2.08 -11.91
N LYS A 59 -3.36 1.70 -12.53
CA LYS A 59 -3.49 0.74 -13.65
C LYS A 59 -3.20 -0.73 -13.32
N HIS A 60 -3.05 -1.08 -12.04
CA HIS A 60 -2.80 -2.44 -11.56
C HIS A 60 -4.04 -3.01 -10.86
N GLU A 61 -4.42 -4.23 -11.21
CA GLU A 61 -5.55 -4.94 -10.63
C GLU A 61 -5.35 -5.17 -9.12
N GLN A 62 -6.43 -4.97 -8.36
CA GLN A 62 -6.43 -5.18 -6.91
C GLN A 62 -7.05 -6.54 -6.57
N VAL A 63 -6.83 -6.99 -5.32
CA VAL A 63 -7.50 -8.17 -4.75
C VAL A 63 -9.03 -8.00 -4.87
N PRO A 64 -9.81 -9.06 -5.17
CA PRO A 64 -11.26 -8.97 -5.39
C PRO A 64 -12.05 -8.76 -4.08
N ILE A 65 -11.83 -7.63 -3.43
CA ILE A 65 -12.45 -7.22 -2.17
C ILE A 65 -13.28 -5.97 -2.41
N LYS A 66 -14.58 -6.04 -2.07
CA LYS A 66 -15.52 -4.91 -2.05
C LYS A 66 -16.28 -4.96 -0.73
N LEU A 67 -16.08 -3.96 0.14
CA LEU A 67 -16.51 -4.01 1.54
C LEU A 67 -17.64 -3.02 1.86
N GLY A 68 -18.26 -3.18 3.02
CA GLY A 68 -19.35 -2.31 3.47
C GLY A 68 -18.88 -0.93 3.94
N MET A 69 -18.00 -0.89 4.95
CA MET A 69 -17.59 0.33 5.64
C MET A 69 -16.15 0.70 5.29
N LEU A 70 -15.88 1.99 5.04
CA LEU A 70 -14.53 2.51 4.86
C LEU A 70 -13.63 2.11 6.03
N ASN A 71 -12.47 1.56 5.69
CA ASN A 71 -11.42 1.26 6.66
C ASN A 71 -10.27 2.27 6.48
N PRO A 72 -9.99 3.15 7.47
CA PRO A 72 -9.06 4.27 7.31
C PRO A 72 -7.61 3.84 7.04
N GLN A 73 -7.13 2.79 7.70
CA GLN A 73 -5.77 2.28 7.47
C GLN A 73 -5.64 1.62 6.09
N TYR A 74 -6.63 0.84 5.67
CA TYR A 74 -6.62 0.22 4.33
C TYR A 74 -6.78 1.25 3.21
N PHE A 75 -7.57 2.31 3.43
CA PHE A 75 -7.64 3.43 2.50
C PHE A 75 -6.25 4.02 2.21
N LEU A 76 -5.45 4.28 3.26
CA LEU A 76 -4.09 4.79 3.11
C LEU A 76 -3.17 3.78 2.41
N MET A 77 -3.23 2.50 2.79
CA MET A 77 -2.41 1.45 2.17
C MET A 77 -2.70 1.29 0.67
N PHE A 78 -3.98 1.18 0.28
CA PHE A 78 -4.38 1.10 -1.12
C PHE A 78 -3.96 2.34 -1.91
N SER A 79 -4.07 3.53 -1.31
CA SER A 79 -3.74 4.78 -2.00
C SER A 79 -2.23 4.93 -2.23
N THR A 80 -1.41 4.58 -1.25
CA THR A 80 0.00 5.02 -1.16
C THR A 80 1.04 3.91 -1.28
N GLY A 81 0.64 2.65 -1.24
CA GLY A 81 1.54 1.51 -1.38
C GLY A 81 2.19 1.48 -2.77
N GLU A 82 3.52 1.55 -2.82
CA GLU A 82 4.26 1.60 -4.10
C GLU A 82 4.28 0.24 -4.83
N LYS A 83 4.04 -0.87 -4.12
CA LYS A 83 3.88 -2.21 -4.72
C LYS A 83 2.52 -2.43 -5.38
N GLY A 84 1.53 -1.59 -5.09
CA GLY A 84 0.17 -1.71 -5.66
C GLY A 84 -0.63 -2.95 -5.21
N ASN A 85 -0.22 -3.63 -4.14
CA ASN A 85 -0.89 -4.82 -3.60
C ASN A 85 -0.98 -4.74 -2.07
N ILE A 86 -2.20 -4.86 -1.55
CA ILE A 86 -2.48 -4.74 -0.11
C ILE A 86 -1.78 -5.81 0.74
N THR A 87 -1.62 -7.02 0.21
CA THR A 87 -0.98 -8.14 0.90
C THR A 87 0.54 -7.97 1.07
N GLN A 88 1.12 -6.95 0.42
CA GLN A 88 2.55 -6.64 0.47
C GLN A 88 2.83 -5.27 1.14
N ILE A 89 1.89 -4.81 1.97
CA ILE A 89 2.02 -3.62 2.82
C ILE A 89 1.39 -3.85 4.20
N GLU A 90 0.32 -4.65 4.31
CA GLU A 90 -0.33 -4.99 5.58
C GLU A 90 0.48 -5.97 6.45
N GLY A 91 0.05 -6.18 7.69
CA GLY A 91 0.40 -7.38 8.47
C GLY A 91 0.65 -7.13 9.95
N GLN A 92 1.54 -6.20 10.28
CA GLN A 92 2.00 -6.01 11.67
C GLN A 92 0.89 -5.65 12.66
N PHE A 93 -0.19 -5.01 12.23
CA PHE A 93 -1.33 -4.62 13.06
C PHE A 93 -2.57 -5.47 12.73
N PRO A 94 -3.38 -5.91 13.72
CA PRO A 94 -4.56 -6.72 13.46
C PRO A 94 -5.54 -6.07 12.47
N GLN A 95 -6.15 -6.89 11.61
CA GLN A 95 -7.09 -6.39 10.59
C GLN A 95 -8.44 -5.95 11.16
N ASN A 96 -8.82 -6.46 12.34
CA ASN A 96 -10.08 -6.15 13.03
C ASN A 96 -9.86 -6.03 14.55
N ALA A 97 -10.67 -5.18 15.20
CA ALA A 97 -10.75 -5.11 16.66
C ALA A 97 -11.30 -6.43 17.23
N PHE A 98 -10.79 -6.83 18.40
CA PHE A 98 -11.38 -7.92 19.15
C PHE A 98 -12.60 -7.43 19.93
N ALA A 99 -13.61 -8.29 20.07
CA ALA A 99 -14.85 -7.91 20.72
C ALA A 99 -14.65 -7.60 22.20
N ASN A 100 -13.96 -8.50 22.92
CA ASN A 100 -13.74 -8.39 24.37
C ASN A 100 -12.45 -7.64 24.68
N ILE A 101 -12.45 -6.88 25.76
CA ILE A 101 -11.26 -6.12 26.20
C ILE A 101 -10.17 -7.06 26.71
N GLU A 102 -10.56 -8.17 27.35
CA GLU A 102 -9.65 -9.19 27.89
C GLU A 102 -8.82 -9.83 26.78
N ASP A 103 -9.43 -10.07 25.60
CA ASP A 103 -8.72 -10.58 24.42
C ASP A 103 -7.70 -9.56 23.89
N ARG A 104 -8.01 -8.26 23.96
CA ARG A 104 -7.08 -7.19 23.55
C ARG A 104 -5.93 -7.07 24.54
N GLU A 105 -6.21 -7.08 25.84
CA GLU A 105 -5.21 -7.07 26.91
C GLU A 105 -4.27 -8.27 26.81
N ALA A 106 -4.83 -9.47 26.61
CA ALA A 106 -4.04 -10.67 26.38
C ALA A 106 -3.16 -10.55 25.13
N PHE A 107 -3.71 -10.01 24.03
CA PHE A 107 -2.94 -9.81 22.80
C PHE A 107 -1.75 -8.87 22.98
N VAL A 108 -1.92 -7.74 23.67
CA VAL A 108 -0.85 -6.75 23.82
C VAL A 108 0.20 -7.12 24.88
N SER A 109 -0.12 -8.06 25.78
CA SER A 109 0.72 -8.44 26.93
C SER A 109 2.13 -8.91 26.55
N ASP A 110 2.26 -9.62 25.44
CA ASP A 110 3.49 -10.20 24.89
C ASP A 110 3.80 -9.66 23.49
N TRP A 111 3.20 -8.54 23.09
CA TRP A 111 3.41 -7.93 21.77
C TRP A 111 4.71 -7.11 21.73
N VAL A 112 5.85 -7.81 21.79
CA VAL A 112 7.20 -7.24 21.86
C VAL A 112 7.69 -6.62 20.55
N GLN A 113 6.94 -6.80 19.46
CA GLN A 113 7.30 -6.35 18.12
C GLN A 113 6.96 -4.89 17.86
N VAL A 114 6.08 -4.28 18.65
CA VAL A 114 5.68 -2.88 18.45
C VAL A 114 6.90 -1.95 18.48
N PRO A 115 6.93 -0.91 17.62
CA PRO A 115 7.99 0.07 17.64
C PRO A 115 7.85 1.03 18.83
N ASP A 116 6.66 1.19 19.41
CA ASP A 116 6.41 2.03 20.57
C ASP A 116 5.18 1.50 21.35
N GLU A 117 5.12 1.73 22.66
CA GLU A 117 4.01 1.27 23.50
C GLU A 117 2.66 1.90 23.10
N LYS A 118 2.65 3.07 22.45
CA LYS A 118 1.42 3.70 21.93
C LYS A 118 0.63 2.80 20.98
N PHE A 119 1.30 1.90 20.24
CA PHE A 119 0.63 0.96 19.33
C PHE A 119 -0.24 -0.06 20.08
N LYS A 120 0.16 -0.46 21.28
CA LYS A 120 -0.67 -1.29 22.17
C LYS A 120 -1.90 -0.52 22.62
N LYS A 121 -1.72 0.76 23.02
CA LYS A 121 -2.84 1.63 23.36
C LYS A 121 -3.83 1.79 22.21
N TYR A 122 -3.34 1.98 20.98
CA TYR A 122 -4.20 2.08 19.81
C TYR A 122 -5.06 0.84 19.59
N PHE A 123 -4.50 -0.35 19.83
CA PHE A 123 -5.27 -1.59 19.72
C PHE A 123 -6.27 -1.79 20.87
N LEU A 124 -5.88 -1.45 22.11
CA LEU A 124 -6.77 -1.54 23.28
C LEU A 124 -8.00 -0.62 23.13
N ASP A 125 -7.79 0.61 22.65
CA ASP A 125 -8.84 1.61 22.49
C ASP A 125 -9.79 1.31 21.31
N TRP A 126 -9.44 0.37 20.42
CA TRP A 126 -10.20 0.06 19.20
C TRP A 126 -11.36 -0.89 19.46
N ASN A 127 -12.58 -0.48 19.13
CA ASN A 127 -13.80 -1.27 19.29
C ASN A 127 -14.39 -1.72 17.95
N PRO A 128 -15.05 -2.89 17.89
CA PRO A 128 -15.73 -3.35 16.68
C PRO A 128 -16.97 -2.51 16.33
N ARG A 129 -17.59 -1.85 17.32
CA ARG A 129 -18.75 -0.97 17.17
C ARG A 129 -18.73 0.14 18.24
N GLY A 130 -19.46 1.22 17.98
CA GLY A 130 -19.62 2.33 18.93
C GLY A 130 -18.48 3.35 18.82
N GLU A 131 -18.15 3.97 19.95
CA GLU A 131 -16.98 4.85 20.02
C GLU A 131 -15.71 4.08 19.66
N ASN A 132 -14.77 4.78 19.03
CA ASN A 132 -13.54 4.19 18.51
C ASN A 132 -13.77 2.96 17.60
N SER A 133 -14.70 3.05 16.65
CA SER A 133 -14.88 2.06 15.59
C SER A 133 -14.72 2.68 14.19
N PHE A 134 -14.63 1.83 13.16
CA PHE A 134 -14.58 2.30 11.78
C PHE A 134 -15.82 3.14 11.42
N PRO A 135 -15.67 4.22 10.64
CA PRO A 135 -14.44 4.65 9.94
C PRO A 135 -13.60 5.67 10.72
N TYR A 136 -14.06 6.16 11.87
CA TYR A 136 -13.45 7.31 12.57
C TYR A 136 -12.31 6.95 13.52
N TYR A 137 -12.13 5.65 13.80
CA TYR A 137 -10.98 5.12 14.52
C TYR A 137 -10.38 3.94 13.77
N PRO A 138 -9.04 3.84 13.64
CA PRO A 138 -8.03 4.78 14.12
C PRO A 138 -8.18 6.17 13.48
N THR A 139 -7.82 7.23 14.22
CA THR A 139 -7.85 8.62 13.70
C THR A 139 -6.87 8.76 12.53
N PRO A 140 -6.94 9.82 11.70
CA PRO A 140 -6.00 10.02 10.62
C PRO A 140 -4.51 9.96 11.02
N GLU A 141 -4.18 10.48 12.20
CA GLU A 141 -2.84 10.46 12.76
C GLU A 141 -2.43 9.04 13.16
N ILE A 142 -3.28 8.33 13.90
CA ILE A 142 -3.04 6.94 14.30
C ILE A 142 -2.92 6.05 13.06
N ALA A 143 -3.85 6.17 12.10
CA ALA A 143 -3.82 5.42 10.85
C ALA A 143 -2.51 5.65 10.08
N SER A 144 -1.99 6.88 10.09
CA SER A 144 -0.71 7.19 9.45
C SER A 144 0.46 6.45 10.09
N GLU A 145 0.51 6.39 11.42
CA GLU A 145 1.56 5.67 12.15
C GLU A 145 1.46 4.15 11.99
N LEU A 146 0.23 3.60 12.01
CA LEU A 146 -0.01 2.18 11.77
C LEU A 146 0.46 1.76 10.38
N VAL A 147 0.07 2.52 9.36
CA VAL A 147 0.46 2.26 7.98
C VAL A 147 1.95 2.45 7.77
N ASP A 148 2.56 3.47 8.38
CA ASP A 148 4.01 3.67 8.33
C ASP A 148 4.78 2.51 8.95
N TRP A 149 4.35 1.99 10.11
CA TRP A 149 4.97 0.82 10.71
C TRP A 149 4.85 -0.42 9.82
N MET A 150 3.63 -0.76 9.38
CA MET A 150 3.40 -1.93 8.52
C MET A 150 4.22 -1.84 7.22
N GLU A 151 4.16 -0.69 6.53
CA GLU A 151 4.92 -0.43 5.31
C GLU A 151 6.43 -0.59 5.54
N ARG A 152 6.98 0.04 6.57
CA ARG A 152 8.43 0.00 6.83
C ARG A 152 8.97 -1.39 7.05
N MET A 153 8.22 -2.26 7.74
CA MET A 153 8.65 -3.64 7.93
C MET A 153 8.80 -4.37 6.59
N HIS A 154 7.89 -4.14 5.63
CA HIS A 154 8.03 -4.69 4.27
C HIS A 154 9.26 -4.13 3.55
N TYR A 155 9.55 -2.83 3.66
CA TYR A 155 10.75 -2.25 3.05
C TYR A 155 12.05 -2.76 3.68
N ILE A 156 12.05 -3.06 4.99
CA ILE A 156 13.19 -3.72 5.65
C ILE A 156 13.36 -5.13 5.07
N ASP A 157 12.29 -5.94 5.06
CA ASP A 157 12.30 -7.31 4.56
C ASP A 157 12.86 -7.39 3.13
N ASP A 158 12.34 -6.56 2.22
CA ASP A 158 12.76 -6.52 0.82
C ASP A 158 14.22 -6.07 0.65
N SER A 159 14.72 -5.22 1.57
CA SER A 159 16.10 -4.73 1.52
C SER A 159 17.12 -5.78 1.98
N VAL A 160 16.71 -6.65 2.92
CA VAL A 160 17.61 -7.67 3.49
C VAL A 160 17.34 -9.09 2.97
N GLY A 161 16.32 -9.27 2.12
CA GLY A 161 15.96 -10.55 1.51
C GLY A 161 15.29 -11.53 2.48
N VAL A 162 14.71 -11.04 3.59
CA VAL A 162 13.99 -11.88 4.55
C VAL A 162 12.59 -12.14 4.05
N CYS A 163 12.15 -13.40 4.11
CA CYS A 163 10.78 -13.76 3.78
C CYS A 163 9.79 -13.06 4.73
N THR A 164 8.87 -12.28 4.16
CA THR A 164 7.87 -11.55 4.95
C THR A 164 6.96 -12.46 5.78
N GLY A 165 6.84 -13.73 5.41
CA GLY A 165 6.10 -14.75 6.17
C GLY A 165 6.66 -15.03 7.57
N LEU A 166 7.87 -14.54 7.88
CA LEU A 166 8.46 -14.58 9.22
C LEU A 166 8.67 -13.17 9.81
N SER A 167 8.19 -12.12 9.13
CA SER A 167 8.45 -10.72 9.46
C SER A 167 7.21 -9.86 9.21
N ALA A 168 7.15 -9.05 8.15
CA ALA A 168 6.16 -7.98 8.04
C ALA A 168 4.70 -8.46 7.92
N PHE A 169 4.46 -9.67 7.40
CA PHE A 169 3.12 -10.18 7.11
C PHE A 169 2.35 -10.77 8.33
N PRO A 170 2.88 -11.75 9.08
CA PRO A 170 2.12 -12.33 10.19
C PRO A 170 2.07 -11.39 11.42
N LEU A 171 1.07 -11.59 12.27
CA LEU A 171 1.05 -10.99 13.60
C LEU A 171 2.11 -11.66 14.49
N LYS A 172 2.74 -10.86 15.34
CA LYS A 172 3.78 -11.29 16.29
C LYS A 172 4.93 -12.10 15.64
N PRO A 173 5.58 -11.56 14.59
CA PRO A 173 6.66 -12.27 13.91
C PRO A 173 7.91 -12.47 14.78
N PRO A 174 8.75 -13.46 14.45
CA PRO A 174 10.08 -13.61 15.05
C PRO A 174 11.07 -12.53 14.60
N TYR A 175 10.96 -11.98 13.39
CA TYR A 175 11.78 -10.84 12.94
C TYR A 175 10.98 -9.54 13.09
N HIS A 176 11.55 -8.57 13.80
CA HIS A 176 10.88 -7.31 14.09
C HIS A 176 11.87 -6.19 14.37
N ILE A 177 11.38 -4.95 14.44
CA ILE A 177 12.24 -3.77 14.56
C ILE A 177 13.18 -3.76 15.77
N ASN A 178 12.82 -4.47 16.85
CA ASN A 178 13.63 -4.49 18.08
C ASN A 178 14.77 -5.52 18.04
N ASN A 179 14.76 -6.48 17.10
CA ASN A 179 15.86 -7.46 16.94
C ASN A 179 16.60 -7.35 15.59
N TYR A 180 15.96 -6.84 14.54
CA TYR A 180 16.56 -6.63 13.23
C TYR A 180 17.90 -5.89 13.25
N PRO A 181 18.05 -4.75 13.95
CA PRO A 181 19.32 -4.02 13.96
C PRO A 181 20.51 -4.88 14.40
N LYS A 182 20.30 -5.76 15.39
CA LYS A 182 21.35 -6.68 15.88
C LYS A 182 21.70 -7.72 14.81
N ILE A 183 20.69 -8.34 14.21
CA ILE A 183 20.85 -9.37 13.19
C ILE A 183 21.62 -8.79 11.98
N ILE A 184 21.20 -7.64 11.48
CA ILE A 184 21.83 -6.97 10.33
C ILE A 184 23.25 -6.54 10.67
N SER A 185 23.49 -6.02 11.88
CA SER A 185 24.84 -5.63 12.32
C SER A 185 25.80 -6.82 12.33
N HIS A 186 25.38 -7.95 12.89
CA HIS A 186 26.21 -9.16 12.92
C HIS A 186 26.44 -9.77 11.55
N ALA A 187 25.45 -9.71 10.65
CA ALA A 187 25.57 -10.27 9.31
C ALA A 187 26.47 -9.42 8.38
N THR A 188 26.43 -8.09 8.53
CA THR A 188 27.07 -7.16 7.58
C THR A 188 28.36 -6.51 8.10
N GLY A 189 28.58 -6.51 9.42
CA GLY A 189 29.63 -5.73 10.06
C GLY A 189 29.34 -4.21 10.14
N ILE A 190 28.16 -3.75 9.70
CA ILE A 190 27.74 -2.35 9.78
C ILE A 190 26.89 -2.17 11.02
N ASN A 191 27.31 -1.31 11.94
CA ASN A 191 26.53 -1.04 13.16
C ASN A 191 25.19 -0.36 12.83
N PHE A 192 24.09 -1.03 13.20
CA PHE A 192 22.72 -0.53 13.18
C PHE A 192 22.13 -0.55 14.59
N ASP A 193 21.48 0.54 14.96
CA ASP A 193 20.44 0.58 15.98
C ASP A 193 19.06 0.71 15.32
N LYS A 194 18.02 0.81 16.15
CA LYS A 194 16.64 0.93 15.69
C LYS A 194 16.42 2.18 14.84
N ASP A 195 16.92 3.33 15.27
CA ASP A 195 16.68 4.61 14.61
C ASP A 195 17.40 4.68 13.26
N LYS A 196 18.65 4.20 13.19
CA LYS A 196 19.42 4.13 11.96
C LYS A 196 18.79 3.17 10.95
N LEU A 197 18.28 2.02 11.40
CA LEU A 197 17.56 1.10 10.52
C LEU A 197 16.23 1.72 10.04
N TRP A 198 15.50 2.37 10.94
CA TRP A 198 14.27 3.07 10.61
C TRP A 198 14.52 4.18 9.58
N GLN A 199 15.57 4.99 9.76
CA GLN A 199 15.97 6.03 8.81
C GLN A 199 16.41 5.44 7.45
N ALA A 200 17.11 4.31 7.44
CA ALA A 200 17.47 3.61 6.21
C ALA A 200 16.23 3.13 5.44
N ALA A 201 15.26 2.53 6.12
CA ALA A 201 13.97 2.16 5.53
C ALA A 201 13.20 3.40 5.01
N THR A 202 13.18 4.50 5.77
CA THR A 202 12.59 5.79 5.31
C THR A 202 13.22 6.22 4.00
N ARG A 203 14.56 6.25 3.93
CA ARG A 203 15.33 6.70 2.77
C ARG A 203 15.00 5.87 1.54
N ASN A 204 14.94 4.54 1.66
CA ASN A 204 14.60 3.64 0.57
C ASN A 204 13.17 3.88 0.06
N ARG A 205 12.20 4.02 0.98
CA ARG A 205 10.80 4.28 0.65
C ARG A 205 10.60 5.64 -0.03
N ILE A 206 11.30 6.67 0.43
CA ILE A 206 11.25 8.02 -0.16
C ILE A 206 11.95 8.07 -1.52
N LEU A 207 13.04 7.32 -1.71
CA LEU A 207 13.68 7.22 -3.01
C LEU A 207 12.76 6.54 -4.04
N LEU A 208 12.06 5.46 -3.67
CA LEU A 208 11.07 4.82 -4.54
C LEU A 208 9.91 5.77 -4.85
N ARG A 209 9.43 6.51 -3.85
CA ARG A 209 8.42 7.56 -4.05
C ARG A 209 8.90 8.59 -5.07
N ALA A 210 10.13 9.08 -4.90
CA ALA A 210 10.69 10.09 -5.77
C ALA A 210 10.83 9.60 -7.21
N PHE A 211 11.22 8.33 -7.40
CA PHE A 211 11.26 7.71 -8.71
C PHE A 211 9.87 7.69 -9.38
N ASN A 212 8.82 7.30 -8.66
CA ASN A 212 7.45 7.28 -9.20
C ASN A 212 6.94 8.70 -9.50
N VAL A 213 7.21 9.68 -8.63
CA VAL A 213 6.91 11.10 -8.86
C VAL A 213 7.60 11.61 -10.12
N ARG A 214 8.86 11.24 -10.34
CA ARG A 214 9.60 11.59 -11.56
C ARG A 214 8.96 11.00 -12.81
N ARG A 215 8.28 9.86 -12.69
CA ARG A 215 7.51 9.21 -13.77
C ARG A 215 6.08 9.75 -13.90
N GLY A 216 5.71 10.76 -13.12
CA GLY A 216 4.43 11.45 -13.22
C GLY A 216 3.39 11.05 -12.17
N LEU A 217 3.73 10.19 -11.19
CA LEU A 217 2.82 9.88 -10.09
C LEU A 217 2.49 11.18 -9.32
N ARG A 218 1.20 11.43 -9.14
CA ARG A 218 0.66 12.55 -8.36
C ARG A 218 -0.49 12.10 -7.48
N ARG A 219 -1.01 13.00 -6.63
CA ARG A 219 -2.13 12.70 -5.74
C ARG A 219 -3.34 12.11 -6.45
N LYS A 220 -3.64 12.58 -7.67
CA LYS A 220 -4.79 12.10 -8.46
C LYS A 220 -4.76 10.60 -8.76
N ASP A 221 -3.57 9.98 -8.72
CA ASP A 221 -3.38 8.55 -9.00
C ASP A 221 -3.49 7.69 -7.73
N GLU A 222 -3.63 8.32 -6.55
CA GLU A 222 -3.62 7.68 -5.24
C GLU A 222 -5.02 7.59 -4.65
N ARG A 223 -5.90 6.87 -5.37
CA ARG A 223 -7.29 6.68 -4.99
C ARG A 223 -7.69 5.21 -5.16
N PRO A 224 -8.31 4.56 -4.16
CA PRO A 224 -8.88 3.23 -4.32
C PRO A 224 -10.05 3.25 -5.31
N PRO A 225 -10.47 2.10 -5.85
CA PRO A 225 -11.63 2.03 -6.74
C PRO A 225 -12.87 2.69 -6.14
N GLU A 226 -13.72 3.27 -7.00
CA GLU A 226 -14.86 4.07 -6.54
C GLU A 226 -15.86 3.25 -5.71
N ASP A 227 -16.06 1.99 -6.11
CA ASP A 227 -16.94 1.01 -5.47
C ASP A 227 -16.24 0.13 -4.42
N HIS A 228 -14.99 0.42 -4.05
CA HIS A 228 -14.21 -0.43 -3.14
C HIS A 228 -14.86 -0.57 -1.75
N TRP A 229 -15.54 0.50 -1.30
CA TRP A 229 -16.43 0.48 -0.14
C TRP A 229 -17.80 1.03 -0.50
N LYS A 230 -18.86 0.40 0.03
CA LYS A 230 -20.24 0.88 -0.11
C LYS A 230 -20.44 2.25 0.56
N ASN A 231 -19.84 2.45 1.75
CA ASN A 231 -19.93 3.70 2.50
C ASN A 231 -18.61 4.46 2.39
N ARG A 232 -18.65 5.64 1.75
CA ARG A 232 -17.52 6.53 1.49
C ARG A 232 -17.66 7.82 2.28
N PHE A 233 -16.53 8.44 2.64
CA PHE A 233 -16.49 9.63 3.50
C PHE A 233 -15.50 10.64 2.93
N PRO A 234 -15.86 11.41 1.87
CA PRO A 234 -14.90 12.23 1.11
C PRO A 234 -14.03 13.17 1.96
N GLU A 235 -14.62 13.84 2.96
CA GLU A 235 -13.88 14.73 3.86
C GLU A 235 -12.88 13.97 4.75
N LEU A 236 -13.26 12.78 5.24
CA LEU A 236 -12.37 11.93 6.02
C LEU A 236 -11.26 11.35 5.14
N GLU A 237 -11.58 10.90 3.93
CA GLU A 237 -10.61 10.39 2.94
C GLU A 237 -9.57 11.47 2.58
N LYS A 238 -10.03 12.70 2.34
CA LYS A 238 -9.14 13.85 2.12
C LYS A 238 -8.25 14.09 3.33
N LYS A 239 -8.83 14.11 4.54
CA LYS A 239 -8.08 14.32 5.78
C LYS A 239 -7.06 13.21 6.04
N LEU A 240 -7.41 11.95 5.80
CA LEU A 240 -6.51 10.80 5.90
C LEU A 240 -5.28 11.01 5.02
N LEU A 241 -5.48 11.30 3.73
CA LEU A 241 -4.38 11.46 2.79
C LEU A 241 -3.54 12.72 3.06
N ASP A 242 -4.18 13.84 3.43
CA ASP A 242 -3.48 15.07 3.85
C ASP A 242 -2.60 14.84 5.07
N THR A 243 -3.14 14.19 6.11
CA THR A 243 -2.40 13.86 7.32
C THR A 243 -1.25 12.91 7.01
N TYR A 244 -1.46 11.90 6.16
CA TYR A 244 -0.43 10.94 5.80
C TYR A 244 0.71 11.57 4.97
N TYR A 245 0.40 12.42 3.99
CA TYR A 245 1.42 13.13 3.22
C TYR A 245 2.26 14.03 4.10
N LYS A 246 1.62 14.81 4.98
CA LYS A 246 2.33 15.65 5.94
C LYS A 246 3.21 14.80 6.86
N PHE A 247 2.68 13.68 7.37
CA PHE A 247 3.42 12.75 8.21
C PHE A 247 4.66 12.17 7.49
N LYS A 248 4.57 11.89 6.18
CA LYS A 248 5.68 11.40 5.36
C LYS A 248 6.67 12.50 4.92
N GLY A 249 6.41 13.77 5.21
CA GLY A 249 7.23 14.89 4.73
C GLY A 249 7.01 15.18 3.24
N TRP A 250 5.77 15.06 2.77
CA TRP A 250 5.38 15.34 1.38
C TRP A 250 4.48 16.56 1.30
N ASN A 251 4.50 17.21 0.13
CA ASN A 251 3.56 18.29 -0.16
C ASN A 251 2.14 17.75 -0.44
N SER A 252 1.19 18.66 -0.67
CA SER A 252 -0.21 18.31 -0.92
C SER A 252 -0.46 17.51 -2.19
N ASP A 253 0.50 17.45 -3.12
CA ASP A 253 0.46 16.64 -4.35
C ASP A 253 1.22 15.31 -4.21
N GLY A 254 1.65 14.98 -3.00
CA GLY A 254 2.33 13.73 -2.66
C GLY A 254 3.79 13.66 -3.12
N ILE A 255 4.45 14.81 -3.32
CA ILE A 255 5.85 14.91 -3.69
C ILE A 255 6.69 15.10 -2.41
N PRO A 256 7.75 14.31 -2.16
CA PRO A 256 8.67 14.57 -1.04
C PRO A 256 9.21 16.00 -1.07
N THR A 257 9.18 16.70 0.06
CA THR A 257 9.65 18.09 0.10
C THR A 257 11.18 18.16 0.05
N LYS A 258 11.71 19.35 -0.26
CA LYS A 258 13.14 19.63 -0.28
C LYS A 258 13.79 19.28 1.06
N GLU A 259 13.17 19.71 2.15
CA GLU A 259 13.64 19.49 3.52
C GLU A 259 13.73 18.00 3.82
N THR A 260 12.66 17.24 3.56
CA THR A 260 12.63 15.79 3.79
C THR A 260 13.68 15.05 2.97
N LEU A 261 13.90 15.44 1.71
CA LEU A 261 14.95 14.85 0.88
C LEU A 261 16.34 15.15 1.42
N GLN A 262 16.61 16.39 1.85
CA GLN A 262 17.90 16.79 2.42
C GLN A 262 18.18 16.11 3.77
N GLU A 263 17.19 16.03 4.65
CA GLU A 263 17.28 15.31 5.94
C GLU A 263 17.63 13.82 5.75
N LEU A 264 17.23 13.23 4.63
CA LEU A 264 17.55 11.85 4.27
C LEU A 264 18.85 11.70 3.47
N GLY A 265 19.58 12.78 3.19
CA GLY A 265 20.80 12.77 2.38
C GLY A 265 20.55 12.47 0.89
N LEU A 266 19.39 12.89 0.39
CA LEU A 266 18.93 12.70 -0.99
C LEU A 266 19.02 14.01 -1.80
N ASP A 267 20.03 14.85 -1.56
CA ASP A 267 20.23 16.15 -2.26
C ASP A 267 20.26 16.02 -3.79
N TYR A 268 20.73 14.87 -4.29
CA TYR A 268 20.74 14.59 -5.73
C TYR A 268 19.33 14.44 -6.32
N VAL A 269 18.35 14.01 -5.51
CA VAL A 269 16.93 13.97 -5.91
C VAL A 269 16.35 15.37 -5.96
N VAL A 270 16.70 16.24 -5.01
CA VAL A 270 16.29 17.66 -5.02
C VAL A 270 16.74 18.30 -6.33
N ARG A 271 18.03 18.16 -6.69
CA ARG A 271 18.57 18.71 -7.94
C ARG A 271 17.87 18.17 -9.19
N ASP A 272 17.59 16.86 -9.26
CA ASP A 272 16.86 16.26 -10.39
C ASP A 272 15.40 16.77 -10.46
N PHE A 273 14.75 16.99 -9.32
CA PHE A 273 13.38 17.54 -9.26
C PHE A 273 13.33 19.00 -9.68
N GLU A 274 14.26 19.83 -9.20
CA GLU A 274 14.42 21.24 -9.58
C GLU A 274 14.68 21.37 -11.09
N GLN A 275 15.61 20.57 -11.65
CA GLN A 275 15.91 20.56 -13.09
C GLN A 275 14.71 20.18 -13.96
N ARG A 276 13.78 19.38 -13.42
CA ARG A 276 12.56 18.94 -14.12
C ARG A 276 11.34 19.83 -13.84
N GLY A 277 11.47 20.86 -13.00
CA GLY A 277 10.36 21.69 -12.54
C GLY A 277 9.33 20.93 -11.71
N ILE A 278 9.72 19.82 -11.06
CA ILE A 278 8.86 19.04 -10.14
C ILE A 278 8.79 19.75 -8.79
N LEU A 279 9.92 20.25 -8.31
CA LEU A 279 10.02 21.19 -7.20
C LEU A 279 10.40 22.56 -7.77
N GLN A 280 9.89 23.62 -7.16
CA GLN A 280 10.29 24.98 -7.52
C GLN A 280 11.62 25.31 -6.85
N ASN A 281 12.45 26.09 -7.54
CA ASN A 281 13.64 26.69 -6.94
C ASN A 281 13.17 27.81 -6.01
N GLU A 282 13.21 27.56 -4.70
CA GLU A 282 13.23 28.63 -3.70
C GLU A 282 14.64 29.17 -3.52
#